data_AF-A0AAV8DX18-F1
#
_entry.id   AF-A0AAV8DX18-F1
#
_cell.length_a   1.000
_cell.length_b   1.000
_cell.length_c   1.000
_cell.angle_alpha   90.00
_cell.angle_beta   90.00
_cell.angle_gamma   90.00
#
_symmetry.space_group_name_H-M   'P 1'
#
loop_
_entity.id
_entity.type
_entity.pdbx_description
1 polymer ?
#
loop_
_entity_poly.entity_id
_entity_poly.type
_entity_poly.pdbx_seq_one_letter_code
_entity_poly.pdbx_strand_id
1 'polypeptide(L)'
;MEKSFENAEKTSRLLDGLQNQLNEAVLNLHIYAEALHLFEDDPSTSDILHKHLLDTVAAPIADKLLHTLDMNNKLKHGVEIRENENEALLLSTVDRASLAKALPESLSIKAQSLVETLAGKRVESFMDALKALADESGLIVKNPDESLELSKLQCYYKDLTEQISSETDYVAFLPKVVALLFFKVYNKAILVPEKALSAIITRLQDKLADSAGKLLTEYHNATATLLALRDAATGAEDEDCLVDRILTKEELLQEMMPKLKVLALRSQRIRIVPNEV
;
A
#
# COMPACT_ATOMS: atom_id res chain seq x y z
N MET A 1 14.36 -36.65 23.28
CA MET A 1 13.55 -35.82 24.20
C MET A 1 13.99 -34.35 24.11
N GLU A 2 15.29 -34.08 24.17
CA GLU A 2 15.89 -32.73 24.04
C GLU A 2 15.57 -32.01 22.71
N LYS A 3 15.72 -32.67 21.55
CA LYS A 3 15.34 -32.10 20.22
C LYS A 3 13.85 -31.73 20.09
N SER A 4 12.95 -32.42 20.81
CA SER A 4 11.51 -32.13 20.76
C SER A 4 11.18 -30.86 21.54
N PHE A 5 11.82 -30.68 22.70
CA PHE A 5 11.67 -29.49 23.53
C PHE A 5 12.26 -28.25 22.84
N GLU A 6 13.44 -28.38 22.23
CA GLU A 6 14.08 -27.30 21.47
C GLU A 6 13.23 -26.85 20.27
N ASN A 7 12.64 -27.80 19.53
CA ASN A 7 11.73 -27.47 18.43
C ASN A 7 10.45 -26.77 18.90
N ALA A 8 9.88 -27.19 20.04
CA ALA A 8 8.70 -26.54 20.61
C ALA A 8 8.99 -25.08 21.00
N GLU A 9 10.15 -24.81 21.58
CA GLU A 9 10.58 -23.45 21.91
C GLU A 9 10.80 -22.59 20.66
N LYS A 10 11.43 -23.14 19.61
CA LYS A 10 11.59 -22.47 18.31
C LYS A 10 10.23 -22.14 17.67
N THR A 11 9.28 -23.06 17.73
CA THR A 11 7.92 -22.86 17.23
C THR A 11 7.20 -21.72 17.96
N SER A 12 7.28 -21.67 19.30
CA SER A 12 6.66 -20.58 20.07
C SER A 12 7.24 -19.22 19.67
N ARG A 13 8.56 -19.09 19.66
CA ARG A 13 9.25 -17.84 19.30
C ARG A 13 8.90 -17.38 17.89
N LEU A 14 8.77 -18.31 16.94
CA LEU A 14 8.39 -18.03 15.56
C LEU A 14 6.97 -17.42 15.48
N LEU A 15 5.99 -18.03 16.16
CA LEU A 15 4.61 -17.57 16.15
C LEU A 15 4.43 -16.27 16.94
N ASP A 16 5.14 -16.10 18.06
CA ASP A 16 5.12 -14.85 18.84
C ASP A 16 5.70 -13.67 18.04
N GLY A 17 6.79 -13.91 17.30
CA GLY A 17 7.37 -12.93 16.39
C GLY A 17 6.41 -12.54 15.26
N LEU A 18 5.77 -13.54 14.64
CA LEU A 18 4.76 -13.33 13.61
C LEU A 18 3.55 -12.55 14.14
N GLN A 19 3.08 -12.85 15.35
CA GLN A 19 1.91 -12.21 15.94
C GLN A 19 2.06 -10.70 16.04
N ASN A 20 3.23 -10.21 16.45
CA ASN A 20 3.50 -8.77 16.56
C ASN A 20 3.58 -8.11 15.18
N GLN A 21 4.28 -8.73 14.23
CA GLN A 21 4.41 -8.23 12.86
C GLN A 21 3.06 -8.20 12.13
N LEU A 22 2.24 -9.23 12.32
CA LEU A 22 0.91 -9.33 11.71
C LEU A 22 -0.02 -8.24 12.22
N ASN A 23 -0.02 -7.96 13.54
CA ASN A 23 -0.85 -6.90 14.10
C ASN A 23 -0.51 -5.51 13.53
N GLU A 24 0.79 -5.20 13.42
CA GLU A 24 1.22 -3.93 12.81
C GLU A 24 0.84 -3.87 11.32
N ALA A 25 1.05 -4.96 10.58
CA ALA A 25 0.78 -4.98 9.15
C ALA A 25 -0.73 -4.91 8.84
N VAL A 26 -1.58 -5.55 9.66
CA VAL A 26 -3.04 -5.44 9.56
C VAL A 26 -3.51 -4.03 9.87
N LEU A 27 -2.96 -3.39 10.92
CA LEU A 27 -3.27 -1.98 11.21
C LEU A 27 -2.88 -1.08 10.02
N ASN A 28 -1.71 -1.32 9.43
CA ASN A 28 -1.26 -0.58 8.25
C ASN A 28 -2.18 -0.80 7.03
N LEU A 29 -2.60 -2.04 6.76
CA LEU A 29 -3.56 -2.34 5.70
C LEU A 29 -4.91 -1.64 5.94
N HIS A 30 -5.39 -1.68 7.17
CA HIS A 30 -6.68 -1.11 7.55
C HIS A 30 -6.76 0.40 7.31
N ILE A 31 -5.75 1.17 7.73
CA ILE A 31 -5.79 2.64 7.56
C ILE A 31 -5.86 3.08 6.09
N TYR A 32 -5.38 2.25 5.15
CA TYR A 32 -5.51 2.49 3.71
C TYR A 32 -6.84 1.98 3.15
N ALA A 33 -7.34 0.84 3.62
CA ALA A 33 -8.63 0.30 3.22
C ALA A 33 -9.77 1.29 3.50
N GLU A 34 -9.69 2.00 4.63
CA GLU A 34 -10.66 3.03 5.03
C GLU A 34 -10.85 4.16 4.00
N ALA A 35 -9.84 4.48 3.19
CA ALA A 35 -9.97 5.49 2.14
C ALA A 35 -10.76 4.99 0.92
N LEU A 36 -10.87 3.67 0.73
CA LEU A 36 -11.48 3.08 -0.46
C LEU A 36 -13.00 3.26 -0.49
N HIS A 37 -13.63 3.36 0.67
CA HIS A 37 -15.06 3.70 0.81
C HIS A 37 -15.42 5.03 0.14
N LEU A 38 -14.47 5.95 0.04
CA LEU A 38 -14.66 7.24 -0.63
C LEU A 38 -14.69 7.12 -2.15
N PHE A 39 -14.56 5.93 -2.75
CA PHE A 39 -14.56 5.74 -4.21
C PHE A 39 -15.57 4.68 -4.67
N GLU A 40 -16.46 4.19 -3.80
CA GLU A 40 -17.45 3.16 -4.14
C GLU A 40 -18.42 3.59 -5.25
N ASP A 41 -18.64 4.89 -5.41
CA ASP A 41 -19.46 5.50 -6.45
C ASP A 41 -18.79 5.49 -7.84
N ASP A 42 -17.49 5.23 -7.92
CA ASP A 42 -16.75 5.01 -9.17
C ASP A 42 -16.11 3.60 -9.18
N PRO A 43 -16.82 2.59 -9.72
CA PRO A 43 -16.33 1.21 -9.76
C PRO A 43 -14.96 1.06 -10.45
N SER A 44 -14.64 1.91 -11.43
CA SER A 44 -13.39 1.81 -12.18
C SER A 44 -12.20 2.23 -11.34
N THR A 45 -12.31 3.36 -10.64
CA THR A 45 -11.29 3.85 -9.71
C THR A 45 -11.21 2.95 -8.47
N SER A 46 -12.35 2.52 -7.93
CA SER A 46 -12.43 1.58 -6.81
C SER A 46 -11.65 0.30 -7.09
N ASP A 47 -11.90 -0.37 -8.22
CA ASP A 47 -11.19 -1.60 -8.62
C ASP A 47 -9.66 -1.38 -8.71
N ILE A 48 -9.21 -0.24 -9.24
CA ILE A 48 -7.78 0.10 -9.35
C ILE A 48 -7.15 0.25 -7.95
N LEU A 49 -7.82 0.96 -7.04
CA LEU A 49 -7.30 1.22 -5.70
C LEU A 49 -7.25 -0.05 -4.84
N HIS A 50 -8.31 -0.87 -4.86
CA HIS A 50 -8.29 -2.15 -4.16
C HIS A 50 -7.18 -3.05 -4.69
N LYS A 51 -7.07 -3.20 -6.01
CA LYS A 51 -6.02 -4.01 -6.62
C LYS A 51 -4.63 -3.52 -6.22
N HIS A 52 -4.41 -2.21 -6.27
CA HIS A 52 -3.12 -1.64 -5.88
C HIS A 52 -2.79 -1.91 -4.39
N LEU A 53 -3.78 -1.80 -3.50
CA LEU A 53 -3.59 -2.09 -2.08
C LEU A 53 -3.32 -3.59 -1.84
N LEU A 54 -4.00 -4.47 -2.57
CA LEU A 54 -3.74 -5.91 -2.55
C LEU A 54 -2.30 -6.23 -2.98
N ASP A 55 -1.86 -5.67 -4.11
CA ASP A 55 -0.54 -5.92 -4.69
C ASP A 55 0.60 -5.36 -3.81
N THR A 56 0.40 -4.19 -3.18
CA THR A 56 1.48 -3.46 -2.48
C THR A 56 1.56 -3.70 -0.98
N VAL A 57 0.43 -3.94 -0.30
CA VAL A 57 0.37 -4.09 1.16
C VAL A 57 -0.10 -5.48 1.56
N ALA A 58 -1.15 -6.01 0.93
CA ALA A 58 -1.70 -7.31 1.31
C ALA A 58 -0.78 -8.48 0.91
N ALA A 59 -0.15 -8.42 -0.27
CA ALA A 59 0.70 -9.50 -0.77
C ALA A 59 1.90 -9.79 0.16
N PRO A 60 2.68 -8.80 0.63
CA PRO A 60 3.74 -9.05 1.62
C PRO A 60 3.24 -9.66 2.94
N ILE A 61 2.02 -9.31 3.38
CA ILE A 61 1.40 -9.90 4.59
C ILE A 61 1.13 -11.39 4.36
N ALA A 62 0.52 -11.73 3.23
CA ALA A 62 0.24 -13.11 2.86
C ALA A 62 1.54 -13.91 2.71
N ASP A 63 2.56 -13.34 2.08
CA ASP A 63 3.87 -13.99 1.87
C ASP A 63 4.52 -14.33 3.20
N LYS A 64 4.59 -13.37 4.12
CA LYS A 64 5.18 -13.58 5.44
C LYS A 64 4.41 -14.63 6.23
N LEU A 65 3.07 -14.58 6.18
CA LEU A 65 2.22 -15.55 6.88
C LEU A 65 2.43 -16.96 6.32
N LEU A 66 2.33 -17.16 5.00
CA LEU A 66 2.50 -18.46 4.36
C LEU A 66 3.89 -19.06 4.60
N HIS A 67 4.95 -18.26 4.48
CA HIS A 67 6.31 -18.71 4.80
C HIS A 67 6.44 -19.16 6.25
N THR A 68 5.90 -18.36 7.18
CA THR A 68 6.03 -18.67 8.60
C THR A 68 5.22 -19.92 8.97
N LEU A 69 4.06 -20.12 8.37
CA LEU A 69 3.26 -21.33 8.57
C LEU A 69 3.93 -22.58 7.98
N ASP A 70 4.57 -22.47 6.82
CA ASP A 70 5.37 -23.56 6.26
C ASP A 70 6.57 -23.92 7.16
N MET A 71 7.29 -22.92 7.67
CA MET A 71 8.36 -23.14 8.65
C MET A 71 7.82 -23.80 9.93
N ASN A 72 6.69 -23.33 10.45
CA ASN A 72 6.05 -23.94 11.61
C ASN A 72 5.69 -25.42 11.35
N ASN A 73 5.16 -25.72 10.17
CA ASN A 73 4.81 -27.09 9.77
C ASN A 73 6.06 -27.98 9.70
N LYS A 74 7.15 -27.49 9.10
CA LYS A 74 8.45 -28.19 9.03
C LYS A 74 9.03 -28.49 10.42
N LEU A 75 9.01 -27.53 11.34
CA LEU A 75 9.49 -27.73 12.72
C LEU A 75 8.68 -28.79 13.47
N LYS A 76 7.35 -28.78 13.32
CA LYS A 76 6.45 -29.78 13.92
C LYS A 76 6.74 -31.20 13.42
N HIS A 77 7.22 -31.35 12.19
CA HIS A 77 7.61 -32.63 11.60
C HIS A 77 9.10 -32.96 11.79
N GLY A 78 9.84 -32.19 12.60
CA GLY A 78 11.24 -32.47 12.94
C GLY A 78 12.26 -32.09 11.86
N VAL A 79 11.87 -31.27 10.88
CA VAL A 79 12.78 -30.75 9.85
C VAL A 79 13.56 -29.57 10.44
N GLU A 80 14.90 -29.64 10.37
CA GLU A 80 15.76 -28.53 10.79
C GLU A 80 15.63 -27.37 9.79
N ILE A 81 15.34 -26.17 10.31
CA ILE A 81 15.22 -24.94 9.52
C ILE A 81 16.45 -24.08 9.76
N ARG A 82 17.00 -23.52 8.69
CA ARG A 82 18.12 -22.58 8.79
C ARG A 82 17.61 -21.25 9.34
N GLU A 83 18.29 -20.71 10.36
CA GLU A 83 17.89 -19.47 11.05
C GLU A 83 17.81 -18.23 10.13
N ASN A 84 18.40 -18.29 8.93
CA ASN A 84 18.41 -17.22 7.92
C ASN A 84 17.34 -17.34 6.81
N GLU A 85 16.44 -18.32 6.84
CA GLU A 85 15.34 -18.41 5.84
C GLU A 85 14.21 -17.39 6.06
N ASN A 86 14.39 -16.46 7.02
CA ASN A 86 13.41 -15.44 7.39
C ASN A 86 13.44 -14.18 6.51
N GLU A 87 14.30 -14.14 5.48
CA GLU A 87 14.29 -13.05 4.50
C GLU A 87 12.97 -13.06 3.73
N ALA A 88 12.27 -11.91 3.77
CA ALA A 88 10.98 -11.74 3.14
C ALA A 88 11.12 -11.83 1.60
N LEU A 89 10.97 -13.06 1.08
CA LEU A 89 10.87 -13.27 -0.35
C LEU A 89 9.48 -12.87 -0.80
N LEU A 90 9.41 -11.93 -1.74
CA LEU A 90 8.17 -11.67 -2.49
C LEU A 90 7.86 -12.94 -3.28
N LEU A 91 6.74 -13.57 -2.94
CA LEU A 91 6.36 -14.81 -3.59
C LEU A 91 5.67 -14.54 -4.92
N SER A 92 5.91 -15.42 -5.90
CA SER A 92 5.04 -15.48 -7.06
C SER A 92 3.69 -16.09 -6.67
N THR A 93 2.66 -15.88 -7.48
CA THR A 93 1.35 -16.53 -7.30
C THR A 93 1.47 -18.05 -7.25
N VAL A 94 2.41 -18.63 -8.02
CA VAL A 94 2.65 -20.08 -8.05
C VAL A 94 3.29 -20.56 -6.76
N ASP A 95 4.23 -19.81 -6.21
CA ASP A 95 4.89 -20.15 -4.94
C ASP A 95 3.89 -20.07 -3.78
N ARG A 96 3.06 -19.02 -3.73
CA ARG A 96 1.97 -18.88 -2.74
C ARG A 96 1.04 -20.08 -2.76
N ALA A 97 0.57 -20.49 -3.95
CA ALA A 97 -0.33 -21.61 -4.11
C ALA A 97 0.34 -22.94 -3.70
N SER A 98 1.63 -23.09 -3.98
CA SER A 98 2.40 -24.29 -3.61
C SER A 98 2.58 -24.40 -2.10
N LEU A 99 2.93 -23.30 -1.44
CA LEU A 99 3.04 -23.23 0.02
C LEU A 99 1.69 -23.49 0.69
N ALA A 100 0.61 -22.86 0.21
CA ALA A 100 -0.73 -23.07 0.75
C ALA A 100 -1.17 -24.55 0.68
N LYS A 101 -0.84 -25.27 -0.40
CA LYS A 101 -1.14 -26.71 -0.56
C LYS A 101 -0.28 -27.62 0.30
N ALA A 102 0.91 -27.18 0.70
CA ALA A 102 1.83 -27.97 1.53
C ALA A 102 1.45 -27.97 3.03
N LEU A 103 0.52 -27.11 3.44
CA LEU A 103 0.04 -27.04 4.81
C LEU A 103 -0.91 -28.20 5.17
N PRO A 104 -1.11 -28.50 6.47
CA PRO A 104 -2.11 -29.47 6.93
C PRO A 104 -3.52 -29.12 6.44
N GLU A 105 -4.38 -30.12 6.26
CA GLU A 105 -5.66 -30.02 5.55
C GLU A 105 -6.52 -28.80 5.92
N SER A 106 -6.79 -28.55 7.21
CA SER A 106 -7.62 -27.42 7.64
C SER A 106 -6.97 -26.05 7.34
N LEU A 107 -5.68 -25.92 7.61
CA LEU A 107 -4.88 -24.73 7.29
C LEU A 107 -4.75 -24.53 5.78
N SER A 108 -4.62 -25.60 5.00
CA SER A 108 -4.45 -25.55 3.55
C SER A 108 -5.68 -24.96 2.86
N ILE A 109 -6.89 -25.29 3.32
CA ILE A 109 -8.13 -24.73 2.79
C ILE A 109 -8.17 -23.21 3.02
N LYS A 110 -7.85 -22.75 4.23
CA LYS A 110 -7.82 -21.32 4.57
C LYS A 110 -6.72 -20.57 3.83
N ALA A 111 -5.55 -21.18 3.70
CA ALA A 111 -4.42 -20.60 2.98
C ALA A 111 -4.70 -20.46 1.48
N GLN A 112 -5.34 -21.45 0.86
CA GLN A 112 -5.76 -21.35 -0.54
C GLN A 112 -6.79 -20.24 -0.73
N SER A 113 -7.77 -20.11 0.17
CA SER A 113 -8.74 -19.00 0.14
C SER A 113 -8.08 -17.62 0.27
N LEU A 114 -7.04 -17.49 1.11
CA LEU A 114 -6.24 -16.26 1.20
C LEU A 114 -5.54 -15.94 -0.12
N VAL A 115 -4.93 -16.94 -0.78
CA VAL A 115 -4.25 -16.76 -2.06
C VAL A 115 -5.23 -16.37 -3.17
N GLU A 116 -6.43 -16.95 -3.18
CA GLU A 116 -7.48 -16.62 -4.14
C GLU A 116 -7.99 -15.18 -3.96
N THR A 117 -8.22 -14.76 -2.71
CA THR A 117 -8.70 -13.40 -2.41
C THR A 117 -7.66 -12.34 -2.71
N LEU A 118 -6.37 -12.65 -2.58
CA LEU A 118 -5.28 -11.76 -3.00
C LEU A 118 -5.28 -11.51 -4.52
N ALA A 119 -5.65 -12.52 -5.33
CA ALA A 119 -5.84 -12.37 -6.78
C ALA A 119 -7.20 -11.73 -7.14
N GLY A 120 -8.04 -11.47 -6.13
CA GLY A 120 -9.37 -10.91 -6.26
C GLY A 120 -9.38 -9.40 -6.51
N LYS A 121 -10.57 -8.80 -6.29
CA LYS A 121 -10.82 -7.37 -6.54
C LYS A 121 -11.07 -6.54 -5.29
N ARG A 122 -11.25 -7.18 -4.13
CA ARG A 122 -11.71 -6.53 -2.90
C ARG A 122 -10.80 -6.85 -1.74
N VAL A 123 -10.44 -5.81 -0.99
CA VAL A 123 -9.51 -5.90 0.14
C VAL A 123 -10.22 -6.50 1.35
N GLU A 124 -11.51 -6.26 1.49
CA GLU A 124 -12.38 -6.80 2.54
C GLU A 124 -12.37 -8.32 2.51
N SER A 125 -12.55 -8.90 1.31
CA SER A 125 -12.50 -10.36 1.13
C SER A 125 -11.14 -10.96 1.52
N PHE A 126 -10.06 -10.23 1.24
CA PHE A 126 -8.73 -10.62 1.68
C PHE A 126 -8.59 -10.54 3.20
N MET A 127 -9.07 -9.47 3.84
CA MET A 127 -9.01 -9.30 5.29
C MET A 127 -9.79 -10.39 6.04
N ASP A 128 -10.96 -10.78 5.53
CA ASP A 128 -11.75 -11.89 6.07
C ASP A 128 -11.01 -13.23 5.95
N ALA A 129 -10.41 -13.50 4.78
CA ALA A 129 -9.62 -14.71 4.56
C ALA A 129 -8.34 -14.74 5.42
N LEU A 130 -7.70 -13.58 5.60
CA LEU A 130 -6.51 -13.40 6.43
C LEU A 130 -6.83 -13.72 7.89
N LYS A 131 -7.93 -13.16 8.40
CA LYS A 131 -8.41 -13.43 9.75
C LYS A 131 -8.74 -14.90 9.94
N ALA A 132 -9.45 -15.51 9.00
CA ALA A 132 -9.79 -16.93 9.07
C ALA A 132 -8.55 -17.85 9.08
N LEU A 133 -7.50 -17.52 8.31
CA LEU A 133 -6.24 -18.26 8.34
C LEU A 133 -5.46 -18.03 9.64
N ALA A 134 -5.42 -16.79 10.12
CA ALA A 134 -4.76 -16.45 11.37
C ALA A 134 -5.40 -17.18 12.56
N ASP A 135 -6.73 -17.17 12.66
CA ASP A 135 -7.48 -17.86 13.70
C ASP A 135 -7.21 -19.37 13.68
N GLU A 136 -7.23 -20.01 12.50
CA GLU A 136 -6.88 -21.43 12.32
C GLU A 136 -5.42 -21.73 12.71
N SER A 137 -4.54 -20.74 12.59
CA SER A 137 -3.12 -20.83 12.96
C SER A 137 -2.86 -20.56 14.45
N GLY A 138 -3.89 -20.23 15.23
CA GLY A 138 -3.76 -19.83 16.63
C GLY A 138 -3.23 -18.41 16.83
N LEU A 139 -3.23 -17.59 15.78
CA LEU A 139 -2.90 -16.17 15.83
C LEU A 139 -4.18 -15.36 16.04
N ILE A 140 -4.05 -14.19 16.65
CA ILE A 140 -5.16 -13.28 16.93
C ILE A 140 -4.98 -12.04 16.08
N VAL A 141 -5.85 -11.86 15.09
CA VAL A 141 -5.96 -10.59 14.36
C VAL A 141 -6.91 -9.68 15.12
N LYS A 142 -6.36 -8.67 15.79
CA LYS A 142 -7.16 -7.70 16.52
C LYS A 142 -7.77 -6.69 15.55
N ASN A 143 -9.00 -6.30 15.84
CA ASN A 143 -9.53 -5.08 15.25
C ASN A 143 -8.67 -3.91 15.73
N PRO A 144 -8.36 -2.96 14.84
CA PRO A 144 -7.61 -1.79 15.21
C PRO A 144 -8.36 -0.96 16.26
N ASP A 145 -7.61 -0.45 17.23
CA ASP A 145 -8.12 0.47 18.25
C ASP A 145 -8.05 1.89 17.68
N GLU A 146 -9.08 2.71 17.89
CA GLU A 146 -9.16 4.09 17.41
C GLU A 146 -7.90 4.91 17.77
N SER A 147 -7.34 4.70 18.96
CA SER A 147 -6.10 5.35 19.40
C SER A 147 -4.88 4.89 18.59
N LEU A 148 -4.82 3.61 18.21
CA LEU A 148 -3.73 3.08 17.39
C LEU A 148 -3.83 3.54 15.94
N GLU A 149 -5.04 3.58 15.40
CA GLU A 149 -5.31 4.16 14.08
C GLU A 149 -4.90 5.63 14.02
N LEU A 150 -5.34 6.43 15.01
CA LEU A 150 -4.99 7.84 15.07
C LEU A 150 -3.47 8.03 15.18
N SER A 151 -2.79 7.23 16.01
CA SER A 151 -1.33 7.27 16.11
C SER A 151 -0.67 6.89 14.77
N LYS A 152 -1.18 5.88 14.05
CA LYS A 152 -0.62 5.46 12.76
C LYS A 152 -0.84 6.52 11.68
N LEU A 153 -2.02 7.15 11.65
CA LEU A 153 -2.33 8.26 10.75
C LEU A 153 -1.43 9.48 11.02
N GLN A 154 -1.11 9.77 12.29
CA GLN A 154 -0.15 10.82 12.64
C GLN A 154 1.26 10.50 12.15
N CYS A 155 1.73 9.27 12.31
CA CYS A 155 3.01 8.82 11.74
C CYS A 155 3.01 8.96 10.22
N TYR A 156 1.97 8.46 9.54
CA TYR A 156 1.81 8.59 8.10
C TYR A 156 1.88 10.05 7.63
N TYR A 157 1.15 10.96 8.29
CA TYR A 157 1.19 12.39 7.98
C TYR A 157 2.59 12.99 8.14
N LYS A 158 3.28 12.65 9.23
CA LYS A 158 4.63 13.14 9.52
C LYS A 158 5.62 12.62 8.47
N ASP A 159 5.63 11.33 8.20
CA ASP A 159 6.52 10.69 7.24
C ASP A 159 6.29 11.25 5.84
N LEU A 160 5.03 11.44 5.44
CA LEU A 160 4.69 12.01 4.14
C LEU A 160 5.11 13.47 4.01
N THR A 161 4.97 14.26 5.08
CA THR A 161 5.44 15.65 5.14
C THR A 161 6.97 15.73 5.00
N GLU A 162 7.70 14.85 5.67
CA GLU A 162 9.16 14.74 5.56
C GLU A 162 9.59 14.35 4.15
N GLN A 163 8.95 13.33 3.57
CA GLN A 163 9.20 12.88 2.20
C GLN A 163 8.96 13.98 1.17
N ILE A 164 7.85 14.72 1.26
CA ILE A 164 7.54 15.83 0.34
C ILE A 164 8.56 16.97 0.48
N SER A 165 9.05 17.21 1.68
CA SER A 165 10.03 18.27 1.95
C SER A 165 11.37 17.95 1.27
N SER A 166 11.86 16.71 1.42
CA SER A 166 13.14 16.26 0.86
C SER A 166 13.10 15.80 -0.60
N GLU A 167 11.91 15.54 -1.17
CA GLU A 167 11.77 15.06 -2.54
C GLU A 167 12.35 16.04 -3.57
N THR A 168 13.09 15.49 -4.54
CA THR A 168 13.69 16.25 -5.65
C THR A 168 13.18 15.78 -7.00
N ASP A 169 12.67 14.55 -7.09
CA ASP A 169 12.11 14.01 -8.32
C ASP A 169 10.68 14.52 -8.52
N TYR A 170 10.45 15.26 -9.60
CA TYR A 170 9.15 15.87 -9.88
C TYR A 170 8.06 14.86 -10.28
N VAL A 171 8.39 13.63 -10.68
CA VAL A 171 7.40 12.59 -11.00
C VAL A 171 6.93 11.89 -9.72
N ALA A 172 7.87 11.39 -8.92
CA ALA A 172 7.64 10.72 -7.64
C ALA A 172 7.02 11.66 -6.58
N PHE A 173 7.23 12.97 -6.73
CA PHE A 173 6.61 14.00 -5.90
C PHE A 173 5.09 14.03 -5.98
N LEU A 174 4.51 13.83 -7.17
CA LEU A 174 3.09 14.07 -7.41
C LEU A 174 2.18 13.13 -6.60
N PRO A 175 2.37 11.79 -6.61
CA PRO A 175 1.57 10.88 -5.79
C PRO A 175 1.64 11.23 -4.28
N LYS A 176 2.82 11.65 -3.80
CA LYS A 176 3.02 12.04 -2.39
C LYS A 176 2.22 13.28 -2.03
N VAL A 177 2.28 14.32 -2.87
CA VAL A 177 1.47 15.53 -2.66
C VAL A 177 -0.01 15.24 -2.70
N VAL A 178 -0.47 14.46 -3.69
CA VAL A 178 -1.88 14.07 -3.79
C VAL A 178 -2.32 13.32 -2.54
N ALA A 179 -1.51 12.38 -2.05
CA ALA A 179 -1.76 11.66 -0.80
C ALA A 179 -1.85 12.60 0.42
N LEU A 180 -0.96 13.61 0.52
CA LEU A 180 -0.98 14.57 1.64
C LEU A 180 -2.21 15.48 1.59
N LEU A 181 -2.57 15.97 0.40
CA LEU A 181 -3.76 16.78 0.21
C LEU A 181 -5.02 15.96 0.49
N PHE A 182 -5.05 14.69 0.09
CA PHE A 182 -6.13 13.77 0.40
C PHE A 182 -6.26 13.53 1.90
N PHE A 183 -5.15 13.23 2.58
CA PHE A 183 -5.12 13.09 4.03
C PHE A 183 -5.64 14.35 4.73
N LYS A 184 -5.22 15.52 4.26
CA LYS A 184 -5.72 16.78 4.78
C LYS A 184 -7.24 16.85 4.63
N VAL A 185 -7.77 16.72 3.42
CA VAL A 185 -9.20 16.92 3.16
C VAL A 185 -10.08 15.89 3.87
N TYR A 186 -9.68 14.62 3.87
CA TYR A 186 -10.53 13.50 4.28
C TYR A 186 -10.11 12.84 5.60
N ASN A 187 -8.95 13.18 6.17
CA ASN A 187 -8.34 12.52 7.33
C ASN A 187 -8.20 11.00 7.16
N LYS A 188 -7.87 10.56 5.93
CA LYS A 188 -7.69 9.16 5.54
C LYS A 188 -6.36 8.99 4.80
N ALA A 189 -5.64 7.92 5.09
CA ALA A 189 -4.42 7.58 4.37
C ALA A 189 -4.77 6.87 3.06
N ILE A 190 -4.09 7.21 1.97
CA ILE A 190 -4.33 6.60 0.66
C ILE A 190 -3.01 6.27 -0.02
N LEU A 191 -2.98 5.11 -0.69
CA LEU A 191 -1.95 4.80 -1.68
C LEU A 191 -2.45 5.27 -3.03
N VAL A 192 -1.62 6.05 -3.72
CA VAL A 192 -2.01 6.75 -4.94
C VAL A 192 -1.35 6.07 -6.14
N PRO A 193 -2.01 5.07 -6.77
CA PRO A 193 -1.50 4.49 -8.00
C PRO A 193 -1.62 5.48 -9.14
N GLU A 194 -0.64 5.46 -10.05
CA GLU A 194 -0.61 6.35 -11.22
C GLU A 194 -1.90 6.30 -12.04
N LYS A 195 -2.49 5.11 -12.17
CA LYS A 195 -3.72 4.87 -12.94
C LYS A 195 -4.97 5.50 -12.31
N ALA A 196 -4.98 5.75 -10.99
CA ALA A 196 -6.11 6.40 -10.30
C ALA A 196 -5.85 7.89 -10.00
N LEU A 197 -4.65 8.38 -10.29
CA LEU A 197 -4.18 9.71 -9.90
C LEU A 197 -5.12 10.82 -10.39
N SER A 198 -5.56 10.75 -11.65
CA SER A 198 -6.50 11.70 -12.24
C SER A 198 -7.85 11.72 -11.49
N ALA A 199 -8.42 10.54 -11.22
CA ALA A 199 -9.69 10.41 -10.50
C ALA A 199 -9.61 10.91 -9.05
N ILE A 200 -8.50 10.64 -8.35
CA ILE A 200 -8.25 11.17 -7.01
C ILE A 200 -8.14 12.69 -7.04
N ILE A 201 -7.43 13.26 -8.03
CA ILE A 201 -7.31 14.71 -8.19
C ILE A 201 -8.69 15.33 -8.44
N THR A 202 -9.52 14.75 -9.31
CA THR A 202 -10.90 15.21 -9.52
C THR A 202 -11.70 15.22 -8.22
N ARG A 203 -11.60 14.16 -7.41
CA ARG A 203 -12.28 14.09 -6.09
C ARG A 203 -11.74 15.10 -5.08
N LEU A 204 -10.51 15.58 -5.24
CA LEU A 204 -9.94 16.65 -4.43
C LEU A 204 -10.36 18.05 -4.90
N GLN A 205 -10.61 18.24 -6.20
CA GLN A 205 -10.94 19.55 -6.77
C GLN A 205 -12.15 20.20 -6.08
N ASP A 206 -13.17 19.43 -5.73
CA ASP A 206 -14.39 19.93 -5.06
C ASP A 206 -14.15 20.46 -3.63
N LYS A 207 -12.99 20.14 -3.04
CA LYS A 207 -12.64 20.50 -1.66
C LYS A 207 -11.47 21.49 -1.59
N LEU A 208 -10.77 21.69 -2.69
CA LEU A 208 -9.62 22.60 -2.80
C LEU A 208 -10.06 23.97 -3.32
N ALA A 209 -9.30 25.02 -2.97
CA ALA A 209 -9.50 26.32 -3.59
C ALA A 209 -9.20 26.25 -5.10
N ASP A 210 -9.93 27.00 -5.93
CA ASP A 210 -9.78 26.96 -7.40
C ASP A 210 -8.33 27.09 -7.88
N SER A 211 -7.56 27.98 -7.26
CA SER A 211 -6.14 28.18 -7.60
C SER A 211 -5.27 26.96 -7.25
N ALA A 212 -5.59 26.27 -6.15
CA ALA A 212 -4.92 25.04 -5.73
C ALA A 212 -5.26 23.87 -6.64
N GLY A 213 -6.55 23.70 -6.96
CA GLY A 213 -7.02 22.67 -7.88
C GLY A 213 -6.42 22.83 -9.28
N LYS A 214 -6.36 24.06 -9.80
CA LYS A 214 -5.72 24.37 -11.10
C LYS A 214 -4.24 24.01 -11.11
N LEU A 215 -3.48 24.42 -10.08
CA LEU A 215 -2.05 24.13 -9.98
C LEU A 215 -1.80 22.61 -9.95
N LEU A 216 -2.57 21.86 -9.17
CA LEU A 216 -2.44 20.41 -9.07
C LEU A 216 -2.77 19.71 -10.40
N THR A 217 -3.81 20.16 -11.09
CA THR A 217 -4.24 19.60 -12.38
C THR A 217 -3.23 19.88 -13.48
N GLU A 218 -2.70 21.11 -13.53
CA GLU A 218 -1.66 21.50 -14.49
C GLU A 218 -0.39 20.68 -14.27
N TYR A 219 0.01 20.47 -13.00
CA TYR A 219 1.16 19.64 -12.66
C TYR A 219 0.94 18.20 -13.13
N HIS A 220 -0.22 17.61 -12.83
CA HIS A 220 -0.56 16.25 -13.27
C HIS A 220 -0.52 16.10 -14.79
N ASN A 221 -1.10 17.05 -15.53
CA ASN A 221 -1.08 17.03 -17.00
C ASN A 221 0.35 17.13 -17.56
N ALA A 222 1.19 17.98 -16.96
CA ALA A 222 2.59 18.09 -17.34
C ALA A 222 3.37 16.79 -17.07
N THR A 223 3.15 16.15 -15.91
CA THR A 223 3.75 14.85 -15.59
C THR A 223 3.29 13.76 -16.55
N ALA A 224 2.00 13.66 -16.84
CA ALA A 224 1.46 12.68 -17.79
C ALA A 224 2.02 12.88 -19.20
N THR A 225 2.16 14.14 -19.63
CA THR A 225 2.78 14.46 -20.93
C THR A 225 4.25 14.07 -20.97
N LEU A 226 5.00 14.34 -19.89
CA LEU A 226 6.41 13.98 -19.80
C LEU A 226 6.63 12.47 -19.90
N LEU A 227 5.83 11.68 -19.16
CA LEU A 227 5.91 10.22 -19.20
C LEU A 227 5.59 9.69 -20.60
N ALA A 228 4.53 10.19 -21.23
CA ALA A 228 4.18 9.80 -22.60
C ALA A 228 5.28 10.15 -23.63
N LEU A 229 5.95 11.29 -23.46
CA LEU A 229 7.08 11.68 -24.32
C LEU A 229 8.29 10.76 -24.12
N ARG A 230 8.62 10.40 -22.87
CA ARG A 230 9.70 9.46 -22.56
C ARG A 230 9.43 8.09 -23.15
N ASP A 231 8.21 7.58 -23.03
CA ASP A 231 7.81 6.31 -23.64
C ASP A 231 7.98 6.36 -25.17
N ALA A 232 7.53 7.45 -25.82
CA ALA A 232 7.67 7.62 -27.27
C ALA A 232 9.13 7.74 -27.75
N ALA A 233 10.01 8.31 -26.93
CA ALA A 233 11.43 8.48 -27.26
C ALA A 233 12.21 7.14 -27.29
N THR A 234 11.71 6.08 -26.62
CA THR A 234 12.41 4.77 -26.58
C THR A 234 12.40 3.99 -27.90
N GLY A 235 11.83 4.52 -28.99
CA GLY A 235 11.77 3.85 -30.29
C GLY A 235 11.58 4.74 -31.52
N ALA A 236 11.99 6.01 -31.47
CA ALA A 236 11.75 6.98 -32.54
C ALA A 236 13.03 7.41 -33.28
N GLU A 237 12.93 7.66 -34.59
CA GLU A 237 14.03 8.16 -35.45
C GLU A 237 14.24 9.68 -35.35
N ASP A 238 13.24 10.44 -34.86
CA ASP A 238 13.26 11.90 -34.66
C ASP A 238 13.56 12.27 -33.19
N GLU A 239 14.72 11.86 -32.67
CA GLU A 239 15.09 12.02 -31.25
C GLU A 239 15.22 13.50 -30.82
N ASP A 240 15.81 14.37 -31.65
CA ASP A 240 16.13 15.76 -31.27
C ASP A 240 14.88 16.59 -30.90
N CYS A 241 13.80 16.47 -31.68
CA CYS A 241 12.54 17.19 -31.40
C CYS A 241 11.85 16.67 -30.13
N LEU A 242 12.01 15.38 -29.81
CA LEU A 242 11.45 14.79 -28.59
C LEU A 242 12.25 15.22 -27.36
N VAL A 243 13.58 15.30 -27.46
CA VAL A 243 14.47 15.76 -26.39
C VAL A 243 14.12 17.19 -25.96
N ASP A 244 13.96 18.12 -26.90
CA ASP A 244 13.59 19.51 -26.59
C ASP A 244 12.23 19.60 -25.87
N ARG A 245 11.26 18.80 -26.30
CA ARG A 245 9.93 18.74 -25.68
C ARG A 245 9.97 18.13 -24.28
N ILE A 246 10.79 17.11 -24.06
CA ILE A 246 11.04 16.50 -22.75
C ILE A 246 11.64 17.56 -21.82
N LEU A 247 12.75 18.19 -22.21
CA LEU A 247 13.44 19.22 -21.42
C LEU A 247 12.49 20.36 -21.03
N THR A 248 11.71 20.88 -21.99
CA THR A 248 10.71 21.93 -21.74
C THR A 248 9.70 21.52 -20.66
N LYS A 249 9.28 20.25 -20.64
CA LYS A 249 8.34 19.74 -19.63
C LYS A 249 8.99 19.53 -18.27
N GLU A 250 10.25 19.11 -18.23
CA GLU A 250 11.01 18.99 -16.99
C GLU A 250 11.23 20.36 -16.33
N GLU A 251 11.62 21.37 -17.11
CA GLU A 251 11.79 22.75 -16.63
C GLU A 251 10.49 23.31 -16.05
N LEU A 252 9.35 23.09 -16.73
CA LEU A 252 8.04 23.50 -16.23
C LEU A 252 7.72 22.84 -14.89
N LEU A 253 7.92 21.53 -14.77
CA LEU A 253 7.68 20.79 -13.53
C LEU A 253 8.59 21.27 -12.39
N GLN A 254 9.86 21.54 -12.69
CA GLN A 254 10.82 22.11 -11.73
C GLN A 254 10.38 23.50 -11.25
N GLU A 255 9.81 24.34 -12.11
CA GLU A 255 9.30 25.66 -11.72
C GLU A 255 8.02 25.55 -10.86
N MET A 256 7.16 24.57 -11.16
CA MET A 256 5.90 24.37 -10.43
C MET A 256 6.08 23.68 -9.08
N MET A 257 7.08 22.79 -8.95
CA MET A 257 7.29 21.96 -7.76
C MET A 257 7.42 22.79 -6.46
N PRO A 258 8.19 23.90 -6.38
CA PRO A 258 8.23 24.74 -5.19
C PRO A 258 6.87 25.36 -4.84
N LYS A 259 6.09 25.79 -5.84
CA LYS A 259 4.75 26.37 -5.64
C LYS A 259 3.81 25.32 -5.03
N LEU A 260 3.88 24.10 -5.57
CA LEU A 260 3.07 22.97 -5.10
C LEU A 260 3.54 22.45 -3.72
N LYS A 261 4.85 22.45 -3.43
CA LYS A 261 5.39 22.17 -2.09
C LYS A 261 4.84 23.13 -1.05
N VAL A 262 4.90 24.43 -1.32
CA VAL A 262 4.35 25.46 -0.41
C VAL A 262 2.86 25.22 -0.18
N LEU A 263 2.11 24.89 -1.23
CA LEU A 263 0.69 24.60 -1.13
C LEU A 263 0.42 23.36 -0.25
N ALA A 264 1.12 22.26 -0.53
CA ALA A 264 0.94 20.98 0.15
C ALA A 264 1.38 21.06 1.61
N LEU A 265 2.46 21.78 1.93
CA LEU A 265 3.03 21.87 3.29
C LEU A 265 2.40 22.98 4.14
N ARG A 266 1.71 23.95 3.54
CA ARG A 266 0.97 24.97 4.30
C ARG A 266 0.07 24.28 5.32
N SER A 267 0.20 24.73 6.57
CA SER A 267 -0.70 24.37 7.67
C SER A 267 -2.04 25.05 7.45
N GLN A 268 -2.81 24.61 6.45
CA GLN A 268 -4.22 24.95 6.42
C GLN A 268 -4.85 24.22 7.61
N ARG A 269 -5.32 25.00 8.60
CA ARG A 269 -6.42 24.56 9.45
C ARG A 269 -7.55 24.22 8.51
N ILE A 270 -7.72 22.94 8.31
CA ILE A 270 -8.81 22.40 7.54
C ILE A 270 -10.04 22.78 8.34
N ARG A 271 -10.95 23.50 7.70
CA ARG A 271 -12.30 23.62 8.22
C ARG A 271 -12.84 22.19 8.22
N ILE A 272 -12.68 21.52 9.34
CA ILE A 272 -13.49 20.36 9.70
C ILE A 272 -14.89 20.92 9.71
N VAL A 273 -15.59 20.82 8.59
CA VAL A 273 -17.05 20.87 8.62
C VAL A 273 -17.41 19.56 9.29
N PRO A 274 -17.92 19.58 10.54
CA PRO A 274 -18.38 18.34 11.15
C PRO A 274 -19.41 17.74 10.20
N ASN A 275 -19.27 16.45 9.89
CA ASN A 275 -20.33 15.69 9.24
C ASN A 275 -21.60 15.94 10.07
N GLU A 276 -22.58 16.62 9.47
CA GLU A 276 -23.91 16.71 10.06
C GLU A 276 -24.52 15.30 10.07
N VAL A 277 -25.13 15.02 11.22
CA VAL A 277 -25.77 13.78 11.65
C VAL A 277 -26.85 13.32 10.68
#